data_AF-A0Y5K3-F1
#
_entry.id   AF-A0Y5K3-F1
#
_cell.length_a   1.000
_cell.length_b   1.000
_cell.length_c   1.000
_cell.angle_alpha   90.00
_cell.angle_beta   90.00
_cell.angle_gamma   90.00
#
_symmetry.space_group_name_H-M   'P 1'
#
loop_
_entity.id
_entity.type
_entity.pdbx_description
1 polymer ?
#
loop_
_entity_poly.entity_id
_entity_poly.type
_entity_poly.pdbx_seq_one_letter_code
_entity_poly.pdbx_strand_id
1 'polypeptide(L)' 'MAGEDFGLYGRTDENIPITLFWLGGVNQQQYAKAMKNNETLPSLHSSKFAPDYKVALPTGIKAMSNAAVALFNTK' A
#
# COMPACT_ATOMS: atom_id res chain seq x y z
N MET A 1 -0.94 13.45 -8.15
CA MET A 1 -0.55 13.69 -6.75
C MET A 1 -1.69 13.22 -5.88
N ALA A 2 -1.46 12.21 -5.04
CA ALA A 2 -2.35 11.90 -3.93
C ALA A 2 -1.85 12.72 -2.73
N GLY A 3 -2.72 13.55 -2.15
CA GLY A 3 -2.47 14.11 -0.82
C GLY A 3 -3.03 13.14 0.21
N GLU A 4 -2.29 12.91 1.29
CA GLU A 4 -2.72 12.03 2.39
C GLU A 4 -2.64 12.81 3.70
N ASP A 5 -3.69 12.74 4.52
CA ASP A 5 -3.75 13.42 5.80
C ASP A 5 -2.99 12.68 6.92
N PHE A 6 -2.54 11.44 6.68
CA PHE A 6 -1.81 10.62 7.66
C PHE A 6 -0.61 11.35 8.30
N GLY A 7 0.06 12.23 7.54
CA GLY A 7 1.17 13.04 8.05
C GLY A 7 0.79 13.98 9.19
N LEU A 8 -0.50 14.27 9.40
CA LEU A 8 -1.00 15.03 10.55
C LEU A 8 -0.76 14.30 11.87
N TYR A 9 -0.87 12.97 11.90
CA TYR A 9 -0.74 12.18 13.13
C TYR A 9 0.66 12.20 13.74
N GLY A 10 1.70 12.55 12.97
CA GLY A 10 3.07 12.70 13.46
C GLY A 10 3.41 14.09 13.98
N ARG A 11 2.49 15.06 13.91
CA ARG A 11 2.70 16.44 14.36
C ARG A 11 2.34 16.60 15.83
N THR A 12 2.97 15.82 16.69
CA THR A 12 2.82 15.90 18.15
C THR A 12 4.09 16.48 18.77
N ASP A 13 4.00 17.06 19.97
CA ASP A 13 5.16 17.64 20.67
C ASP A 13 6.26 16.60 20.93
N GLU A 14 5.86 15.34 21.11
CA GLU A 14 6.74 14.20 21.35
C GLU A 14 7.49 13.72 20.10
N ASN A 15 7.16 14.24 18.90
CA ASN A 15 7.78 13.86 17.62
C ASN A 15 7.83 12.34 17.39
N ILE A 16 6.73 11.64 17.67
CA ILE A 16 6.65 10.18 17.52
C ILE A 16 6.83 9.78 16.05
N PRO A 17 7.76 8.87 15.72
CA PRO A 17 7.93 8.39 14.36
C PRO A 17 6.67 7.69 13.84
N ILE A 18 6.22 8.11 12.65
CA ILE A 18 5.07 7.49 11.95
C ILE A 18 5.55 6.81 10.68
N THR A 19 4.81 5.79 10.22
CA THR A 19 5.12 5.08 8.98
C THR A 19 3.84 4.81 8.19
N LEU A 20 3.87 5.15 6.91
CA LEU A 20 2.85 4.81 5.92
C LEU A 20 3.53 4.02 4.80
N PHE A 21 2.89 2.94 4.35
CA PHE A 21 3.35 2.15 3.21
C PHE A 21 2.19 1.85 2.26
N TRP A 22 2.51 1.73 0.98
CA TRP A 22 1.54 1.40 -0.06
C TRP A 22 1.63 -0.08 -0.40
N LEU A 23 0.47 -0.73 -0.51
CA LEU A 23 0.37 -2.09 -1.02
C LEU A 23 -0.03 -2.05 -2.51
N GLY A 24 0.72 -2.77 -3.34
CA GLY A 24 0.34 -2.98 -4.73
C GLY A 24 -0.93 -3.84 -4.85
N GLY A 25 -1.86 -3.44 -5.73
CA GLY A 25 -3.10 -4.18 -5.98
C GLY A 25 -3.23 -4.76 -7.38
N VAL A 26 -2.34 -4.42 -8.32
CA VAL A 26 -2.48 -4.83 -9.72
C VAL A 26 -2.27 -6.33 -9.87
N ASN A 27 -3.10 -6.99 -10.69
CA ASN A 27 -2.92 -8.40 -11.02
C ASN A 27 -1.54 -8.64 -11.67
N GLN A 28 -0.83 -9.69 -11.22
CA GLN A 28 0.56 -9.95 -11.62
C GLN A 28 0.76 -10.12 -13.12
N GLN A 29 -0.18 -10.75 -13.83
CA GLN A 29 -0.07 -10.96 -15.28
C GLN A 29 -0.25 -9.64 -16.04
N GLN A 30 -1.19 -8.79 -15.59
CA GLN A 30 -1.38 -7.46 -16.16
C GLN A 30 -0.17 -6.56 -15.93
N TYR A 31 0.39 -6.60 -14.71
CA TYR A 31 1.63 -5.91 -14.38
C TYR A 31 2.78 -6.34 -15.31
N ALA A 32 3.03 -7.65 -15.42
CA ALA A 32 4.12 -8.17 -16.25
C ALA A 32 3.94 -7.82 -17.74
N LYS A 33 2.71 -7.89 -18.26
CA LYS A 33 2.39 -7.47 -19.62
C LYS A 33 2.68 -5.98 -19.82
N ALA A 34 2.21 -5.13 -18.90
CA ALA A 34 2.40 -3.70 -18.99
C ALA A 34 3.89 -3.31 -19.00
N MET A 35 4.69 -3.92 -18.12
CA MET A 35 6.14 -3.71 -18.08
C MET A 35 6.84 -4.18 -19.37
N LYS A 36 6.47 -5.36 -19.91
CA LYS A 36 7.04 -5.89 -21.15
C LYS A 36 6.74 -5.00 -22.36
N ASN A 37 5.54 -4.44 -22.41
CA ASN A 37 5.04 -3.67 -23.54
C ASN A 37 5.21 -2.15 -23.37
N ASN A 38 5.80 -1.70 -22.26
CA ASN A 38 5.87 -0.29 -21.87
C ASN A 38 4.50 0.41 -21.86
N GLU A 39 3.46 -0.31 -21.42
CA GLU A 39 2.09 0.20 -21.27
C GLU A 39 1.89 0.84 -19.88
N THR A 40 1.01 1.84 -19.79
CA THR A 40 0.66 2.48 -18.52
C THR A 40 -0.39 1.68 -17.77
N LEU A 41 -0.15 1.43 -16.47
CA LEU A 41 -1.12 0.80 -15.58
C LEU A 41 -2.26 1.76 -15.20
N PRO A 42 -3.48 1.26 -14.92
CA PRO A 42 -4.57 2.09 -14.40
C PRO A 42 -4.18 2.79 -13.08
N SER A 43 -4.48 4.09 -12.97
CA SER A 43 -4.24 4.88 -11.76
C SER A 43 -5.35 4.73 -10.71
N LEU A 44 -5.07 5.07 -9.45
CA LEU A 44 -6.01 4.94 -8.31
C LEU A 44 -7.32 5.75 -8.41
N HIS A 45 -7.47 6.63 -9.39
CA HIS A 45 -8.72 7.39 -9.66
C HIS A 45 -9.34 7.03 -11.02
N SER A 46 -8.86 5.97 -11.65
CA SER A 46 -9.40 5.48 -12.91
C SER A 46 -10.53 4.49 -12.65
N SER A 47 -11.59 4.56 -13.47
CA SER A 47 -12.62 3.50 -13.53
C SER A 47 -12.07 2.14 -13.96
N LYS A 48 -10.83 2.09 -14.45
CA LYS A 48 -10.14 0.88 -14.90
C LYS A 48 -9.27 0.23 -13.82
N PHE A 49 -9.11 0.87 -12.65
CA PHE A 49 -8.32 0.26 -11.58
C PHE A 49 -9.13 -0.85 -10.90
N ALA A 50 -8.64 -2.08 -11.08
CA ALA A 50 -9.27 -3.30 -10.57
C ALA A 50 -8.23 -4.10 -9.78
N PRO A 51 -8.16 -3.94 -8.44
CA PRO A 51 -7.27 -4.72 -7.61
C PRO A 51 -7.53 -6.22 -7.70
N ASP A 52 -6.48 -7.02 -7.70
CA ASP A 52 -6.54 -8.46 -7.50
C ASP A 52 -6.84 -8.76 -6.03
N TYR A 53 -8.11 -8.60 -5.63
CA TYR A 53 -8.52 -8.67 -4.22
C TYR A 53 -8.18 -10.01 -3.57
N LYS A 54 -8.13 -11.10 -4.33
CA LYS A 54 -7.79 -12.45 -3.83
C LYS A 54 -6.35 -12.51 -3.33
N VAL A 55 -5.46 -11.67 -3.86
CA VAL A 55 -4.06 -11.56 -3.44
C VAL A 55 -3.86 -10.33 -2.53
N ALA A 56 -4.40 -9.17 -2.93
CA ALA A 56 -4.17 -7.91 -2.24
C ALA A 56 -4.72 -7.91 -0.81
N LEU A 57 -5.95 -8.41 -0.59
CA LEU A 57 -6.55 -8.41 0.75
C LEU A 57 -5.77 -9.25 1.76
N PRO A 58 -5.50 -10.56 1.53
CA PRO A 58 -4.74 -11.35 2.50
C PRO A 58 -3.31 -10.82 2.68
N THR A 59 -2.72 -10.24 1.63
CA THR A 59 -1.38 -9.62 1.73
C THR A 59 -1.39 -8.40 2.63
N GLY A 60 -2.38 -7.50 2.48
CA GLY A 60 -2.53 -6.31 3.32
C GLY A 60 -2.81 -6.65 4.78
N ILE A 61 -3.70 -7.61 5.03
CA ILE A 61 -3.98 -8.13 6.38
C ILE A 61 -2.69 -8.65 7.00
N LYS A 62 -1.97 -9.54 6.30
CA LYS A 62 -0.73 -10.12 6.82
C LYS A 62 0.35 -9.07 7.06
N ALA A 63 0.51 -8.11 6.13
CA ALA A 63 1.51 -7.05 6.25
C ALA A 63 1.23 -6.15 7.45
N MET A 64 -0.01 -5.65 7.60
CA MET A 64 -0.39 -4.75 8.68
C MET A 64 -0.35 -5.45 10.05
N SER A 65 -0.91 -6.66 10.15
CA SER A 65 -0.88 -7.44 11.39
C SER A 65 0.55 -7.74 11.83
N ASN A 66 1.42 -8.16 10.90
CA ASN A 66 2.82 -8.42 11.23
C ASN A 66 3.58 -7.14 11.61
N ALA A 67 3.30 -6.01 10.94
CA ALA A 67 3.92 -4.73 11.27
C ALA A 67 3.57 -4.30 12.71
N ALA A 68 2.30 -4.40 13.10
CA ALA A 68 1.86 -4.10 14.46
C ALA A 68 2.47 -5.06 15.48
N VAL A 69 2.42 -6.38 15.22
CA VAL A 69 3.01 -7.39 16.12
C VAL A 69 4.50 -7.16 16.29
N ALA A 70 5.24 -6.90 15.20
CA ALA A 70 6.67 -6.62 15.28
C ALA A 70 6.97 -5.36 16.08
N LEU A 71 6.15 -4.31 15.96
CA LEU A 71 6.31 -3.05 16.69
C LEU A 71 6.07 -3.20 18.20
N PHE A 72 5.06 -3.97 18.60
CA PHE A 72 4.65 -4.05 20.02
C PHE A 72 5.22 -5.25 20.78
N ASN A 73 5.74 -6.27 20.09
CA ASN A 73 6.30 -7.47 20.72
C ASN A 73 7.83 -7.57 20.61
N THR A 74 8.52 -6.51 20.17
CA THR A 74 9.96 -6.37 20.37
C THR A 74 10.26 -6.23 21.86
N LYS A 75 11.04 -7.16 22.40
CA LYS A 75 11.65 -7.05 23.74
C LYS A 75 12.75 -5.99 23.75
#